data_AF-X1RX18-F1
#
_entry.id   AF-X1RX18-F1
#
_cell.length_a   1.000
_cell.length_b   1.000
_cell.length_c   1.000
_cell.angle_alpha   90.00
_cell.angle_beta   90.00
_cell.angle_gamma   90.00
#
_symmetry.space_group_name_H-M   'P 1'
#
loop_
_entity.id
_entity.type
_entity.pdbx_description
1 polymer ?
#
loop_
_entity_poly.entity_id
_entity_poly.type
_entity_poly.pdbx_seq_one_letter_code
_entity_poly.pdbx_strand_id
1 'polypeptide(L)'
;MVKNLVLLICITGASGANLAIILLQQLKKKEVETELIISKVAEKIIDIETDFKLNDIIDLSTKYYDVNDLTANPASGSYKIDAMVIIPCSMKTLASIANGYADNLITRAADVTIKERRKLILVVRETPFSA
;
A
#
# COMPACT_ATOMS: atom_id res chain seq x y z
N MET A 1 20.65 11.90 -7.29
CA MET A 1 20.41 11.26 -5.98
C MET A 1 18.99 11.56 -5.58
N VAL A 2 18.16 10.53 -5.41
CA VAL A 2 16.83 10.71 -4.81
C VAL A 2 17.08 11.01 -3.33
N LYS A 3 16.50 12.09 -2.79
CA LYS A 3 16.50 12.37 -1.34
C LYS A 3 16.11 11.11 -0.56
N ASN A 4 16.51 10.98 0.72
CA ASN A 4 15.98 9.99 1.66
C ASN A 4 14.44 10.07 1.69
N LEU A 5 13.78 9.34 0.79
CA LEU A 5 12.34 9.29 0.62
C LEU A 5 11.86 7.98 1.22
N VAL A 6 10.88 8.06 2.11
CA VAL A 6 10.19 6.92 2.69
C VAL A 6 8.79 6.85 2.09
N LEU A 7 8.54 5.79 1.32
CA LEU A 7 7.26 5.55 0.68
C LEU A 7 6.52 4.39 1.35
N LEU A 8 5.29 4.62 1.78
CA LEU A 8 4.41 3.54 2.24
C LEU A 8 3.66 2.97 1.04
N ILE A 9 3.98 1.73 0.66
CA ILE A 9 3.34 0.98 -0.40
C ILE A 9 2.32 0.03 0.20
N CYS A 10 1.09 0.06 -0.30
CA CYS A 10 0.03 -0.83 0.12
C CYS A 10 -0.53 -1.61 -1.05
N ILE A 11 -0.63 -2.93 -0.91
CA ILE A 11 -1.22 -3.81 -1.93
C ILE A 11 -2.60 -4.25 -1.42
N THR A 12 -3.65 -3.97 -2.18
CA THR A 12 -5.03 -4.33 -1.79
C THR A 12 -5.68 -5.26 -2.80
N GLY A 13 -6.87 -5.74 -2.45
CA GLY A 13 -7.55 -6.84 -3.12
C GLY A 13 -8.20 -6.46 -4.46
N ALA A 14 -7.43 -5.92 -5.39
CA ALA A 14 -7.81 -5.71 -6.78
C ALA A 14 -6.81 -6.40 -7.70
N SER A 15 -7.25 -6.71 -8.92
CA SER A 15 -6.38 -7.28 -9.94
C SER A 15 -5.28 -6.30 -10.37
N GLY A 16 -4.14 -6.83 -10.81
CA GLY A 16 -2.95 -6.05 -11.17
C GLY A 16 -1.87 -6.09 -10.10
N ALA A 17 -1.74 -7.21 -9.37
CA ALA A 17 -0.68 -7.39 -8.38
C ALA A 17 0.73 -7.17 -8.96
N ASN A 18 0.93 -7.51 -10.23
CA ASN A 18 2.20 -7.30 -10.94
C ASN A 18 2.65 -5.82 -10.96
N LEU A 19 1.73 -4.85 -10.97
CA LEU A 19 2.06 -3.42 -10.98
C LEU A 19 2.75 -3.02 -9.68
N ALA A 20 2.29 -3.56 -8.55
CA ALA A 20 2.87 -3.33 -7.24
C ALA A 20 4.28 -3.92 -7.15
N ILE A 21 4.45 -5.15 -7.65
CA ILE A 21 5.73 -5.86 -7.66
C ILE A 21 6.75 -5.11 -8.51
N ILE A 22 6.37 -4.69 -9.72
CA ILE A 22 7.23 -3.90 -10.61
C ILE A 22 7.61 -2.57 -9.94
N LEU A 23 6.65 -1.88 -9.30
CA LEU A 23 6.94 -0.65 -8.57
C LEU A 23 7.99 -0.88 -7.47
N LEU A 24 7.79 -1.89 -6.61
CA LEU A 24 8.73 -2.22 -5.53
C LEU A 24 10.13 -2.55 -6.06
N GLN A 25 10.23 -3.34 -7.13
CA GLN A 25 11.51 -3.64 -7.77
C GLN A 25 12.22 -2.38 -8.29
N GLN A 26 11.49 -1.45 -8.91
CA GLN A 26 12.07 -0.20 -9.42
C GLN A 26 12.47 0.76 -8.30
N LEU A 27 11.70 0.82 -7.21
CA LEU A 27 12.04 1.62 -6.03
C LEU A 27 13.29 1.07 -5.33
N LYS A 28 13.40 -0.25 -5.18
CA LYS A 28 14.60 -0.91 -4.65
C LYS A 28 15.84 -0.61 -5.50
N LYS A 29 15.74 -0.69 -6.83
CA LYS A 29 16.84 -0.33 -7.76
C LYS A 29 17.25 1.14 -7.66
N LYS A 30 16.35 2.02 -7.24
CA LYS A 30 16.59 3.46 -7.05
C LYS A 30 16.99 3.81 -5.61
N GLU A 31 17.18 2.80 -4.75
CA GLU A 31 17.54 2.95 -3.34
C GLU A 31 16.53 3.82 -2.56
N VAL A 32 15.25 3.72 -2.90
CA VAL A 32 14.16 4.39 -2.17
C VAL A 32 13.69 3.50 -1.03
N GLU A 33 13.59 4.05 0.18
CA GLU A 33 13.06 3.31 1.33
C GLU A 33 11.56 3.07 1.14
N THR A 34 11.17 1.80 1.29
CA THR A 34 9.78 1.39 1.11
C THR A 34 9.28 0.62 2.32
N GLU A 35 8.15 1.03 2.83
CA GLU A 35 7.40 0.30 3.83
C GLU A 35 6.20 -0.36 3.17
N LEU A 36 5.86 -1.58 3.56
CA LEU A 36 4.89 -2.41 2.86
C LEU A 36 3.78 -2.88 3.79
N ILE A 37 2.55 -2.81 3.31
CA ILE A 37 1.38 -3.44 3.92
C ILE A 37 0.61 -4.18 2.83
N ILE A 38 0.25 -5.44 3.06
CA ILE A 38 -0.51 -6.26 2.11
C ILE A 38 -1.82 -6.67 2.78
N SER A 39 -2.95 -6.50 2.09
CA SER A 39 -4.23 -6.99 2.62
C SER A 39 -4.37 -8.50 2.44
N LYS A 40 -5.15 -9.17 3.31
CA LYS A 40 -5.42 -10.62 3.22
C LYS A 40 -6.01 -11.05 1.86
N VAL A 41 -6.75 -10.15 1.19
CA VAL A 41 -7.30 -10.42 -0.15
C VAL A 41 -6.22 -10.26 -1.21
N ALA A 42 -5.32 -9.29 -1.06
CA ALA A 42 -4.18 -9.10 -1.96
C ALA A 42 -3.23 -10.29 -1.95
N GLU A 43 -2.96 -10.90 -0.79
CA GLU A 43 -2.15 -12.12 -0.68
C GLU A 43 -2.67 -13.24 -1.59
N LYS A 44 -4.00 -13.44 -1.61
CA LYS A 44 -4.64 -14.44 -2.48
C LYS A 44 -4.55 -14.05 -3.95
N ILE A 45 -4.75 -12.78 -4.27
CA ILE A 45 -4.66 -12.30 -5.66
C ILE A 45 -3.24 -12.44 -6.20
N ILE A 46 -2.21 -12.18 -5.37
CA ILE A 46 -0.81 -12.39 -5.75
C ILE A 46 -0.57 -13.85 -6.18
N ASP A 47 -1.05 -14.82 -5.40
CA ASP A 47 -0.90 -16.25 -5.70
C ASP A 47 -1.72 -16.69 -6.93
N ILE A 48 -2.83 -16.01 -7.23
CA ILE A 48 -3.66 -16.27 -8.40
C ILE A 48 -3.06 -15.66 -9.68
N GLU A 49 -2.54 -14.43 -9.61
CA GLU A 49 -2.15 -13.65 -10.78
C GLU A 49 -0.66 -13.73 -11.13
N THR A 50 0.17 -14.23 -10.22
CA THR A 50 1.63 -14.15 -10.36
C THR A 50 2.33 -15.40 -9.85
N ASP A 51 3.55 -15.64 -10.32
CA ASP A 51 4.42 -16.71 -9.83
C ASP A 51 5.18 -16.32 -8.54
N PHE A 52 4.99 -15.10 -8.03
CA PHE A 52 5.70 -14.62 -6.85
C PHE A 52 5.10 -15.19 -5.57
N LYS A 53 5.96 -15.53 -4.60
CA LYS A 53 5.53 -15.81 -3.23
C LYS A 53 5.49 -14.53 -2.43
N LEU A 54 4.66 -14.54 -1.38
CA LEU A 54 4.48 -13.38 -0.51
C LEU A 54 5.82 -12.89 0.07
N ASN A 55 6.69 -13.83 0.48
CA ASN A 55 8.01 -13.51 1.01
C ASN A 55 8.91 -12.81 -0.02
N ASP A 56 8.85 -13.21 -1.29
CA ASP A 56 9.64 -12.56 -2.35
C ASP A 56 9.28 -11.07 -2.48
N ILE A 57 7.99 -10.74 -2.27
CA ILE A 57 7.49 -9.37 -2.35
C ILE A 57 7.85 -8.59 -1.08
N ILE A 58 7.76 -9.23 0.09
CA ILE A 58 8.18 -8.65 1.37
C ILE A 58 9.66 -8.25 1.31
N ASP A 59 10.52 -9.12 0.76
CA ASP A 59 11.97 -8.89 0.62
C ASP A 59 12.32 -7.76 -0.36
N LEU A 60 11.37 -7.27 -1.15
CA LEU A 60 11.55 -6.06 -1.96
C LEU A 60 11.41 -4.76 -1.14
N SER A 61 10.81 -4.84 0.05
CA SER A 61 10.58 -3.69 0.92
C SER A 61 11.62 -3.56 2.03
N THR A 62 11.81 -2.35 2.54
CA THR A 62 12.67 -2.07 3.70
C THR A 62 12.02 -2.55 5.00
N LYS A 63 10.69 -2.47 5.07
CA LYS A 63 9.92 -2.85 6.26
C LYS A 63 8.53 -3.34 5.86
N TYR A 64 8.04 -4.37 6.56
CA TYR A 64 6.70 -4.92 6.37
C TYR A 64 5.89 -4.78 7.67
N TYR A 65 4.59 -4.53 7.55
CA TYR A 65 3.66 -4.53 8.67
C TYR A 65 2.47 -5.46 8.42
N ASP A 66 1.99 -6.09 9.48
CA ASP A 66 0.73 -6.81 9.46
C ASP A 66 -0.44 -5.83 9.28
N VAL A 67 -1.36 -6.15 8.36
CA VAL A 67 -2.51 -5.30 8.05
C VAL A 67 -3.46 -5.09 9.24
N ASN A 68 -3.43 -5.96 10.25
CA ASN A 68 -4.27 -5.87 11.45
C ASN A 68 -3.55 -5.17 12.61
N ASP A 69 -2.25 -4.87 12.49
CA ASP A 69 -1.50 -4.17 13.53
C ASP A 69 -1.77 -2.66 13.48
N LEU A 70 -2.85 -2.24 14.13
CA LEU A 70 -3.19 -0.82 14.30
C LEU A 70 -2.27 -0.08 15.28
N THR A 71 -1.30 -0.76 15.91
CA THR A 71 -0.29 -0.13 16.77
C THR A 71 0.99 0.19 16.00
N ALA A 72 1.11 -0.26 14.75
CA ALA A 72 2.24 0.00 13.89
C ALA A 72 2.43 1.50 13.60
N ASN A 73 3.67 1.88 13.32
CA ASN A 73 4.08 3.26 13.04
C ASN A 73 3.16 4.02 12.05
N PRO A 74 2.73 3.44 10.90
CA PRO A 74 1.85 4.15 9.95
C PRO A 74 0.48 4.55 10.51
N ALA A 75 0.05 3.98 11.64
CA ALA A 75 -1.21 4.33 12.29
C ALA A 75 -1.15 5.69 13.05
N SER A 76 0.04 6.28 13.19
CA SER A 76 0.26 7.56 13.88
C SER A 76 0.73 8.66 12.94
N GLY A 77 0.17 9.87 13.11
CA GLY A 77 0.62 11.07 12.38
C GLY A 77 2.00 11.57 12.81
N SER A 78 2.48 11.22 14.01
CA SER A 78 3.83 11.58 14.45
C SER A 78 4.92 10.83 13.68
N TYR A 79 4.59 9.66 13.13
CA TYR A 79 5.47 8.92 12.24
C TYR A 79 5.47 9.55 10.85
N LYS A 80 6.66 9.84 10.30
CA LYS A 80 6.80 10.57 9.04
C LYS A 80 7.08 9.61 7.89
N ILE A 81 6.24 9.70 6.87
CA ILE A 81 6.44 9.15 5.53
C ILE A 81 6.28 10.30 4.53
N ASP A 82 6.95 10.23 3.38
CA ASP A 82 6.86 11.29 2.36
C ASP A 82 5.58 11.16 1.52
N ALA A 83 5.20 9.92 1.21
CA ALA A 83 3.97 9.63 0.49
C ALA A 83 3.49 8.20 0.76
N MET A 84 2.21 7.98 0.50
CA MET A 84 1.57 6.67 0.51
C MET A 84 1.04 6.35 -0.89
N VAL A 85 1.26 5.12 -1.35
CA VAL A 85 0.77 4.60 -2.63
C VAL A 85 0.00 3.31 -2.38
N ILE A 86 -1.27 3.26 -2.79
CA ILE A 86 -2.07 2.03 -2.77
C ILE A 86 -2.15 1.49 -4.20
N ILE A 87 -1.51 0.34 -4.45
CA ILE A 87 -1.34 -0.24 -5.78
C ILE A 87 -1.37 -1.78 -5.71
N PRO A 88 -2.32 -2.44 -6.38
CA PRO A 88 -3.58 -1.88 -6.85
C PRO A 88 -4.49 -1.48 -5.66
N CYS A 89 -5.38 -0.51 -5.89
CA CYS A 89 -6.41 -0.05 -4.95
C CYS A 89 -7.77 -0.65 -5.32
N SER A 90 -8.36 -1.44 -4.42
CA SER A 90 -9.70 -2.01 -4.60
C SER A 90 -10.79 -0.99 -4.28
N MET A 91 -11.98 -1.18 -4.87
CA MET A 91 -13.14 -0.34 -4.57
C MET A 91 -13.54 -0.36 -3.10
N LYS A 92 -13.34 -1.49 -2.38
CA LYS A 92 -13.52 -1.58 -0.92
C LYS A 92 -12.61 -0.60 -0.20
N THR A 93 -11.29 -0.64 -0.49
CA THR A 93 -10.32 0.25 0.16
C THR A 93 -10.60 1.71 -0.20
N LEU A 94 -10.90 2.01 -1.47
CA LEU A 94 -11.29 3.35 -1.91
C LEU A 94 -12.48 3.88 -1.12
N ALA A 95 -13.56 3.09 -1.01
CA ALA A 95 -14.76 3.47 -0.27
C ALA A 95 -14.48 3.64 1.22
N SER A 96 -13.68 2.76 1.83
CA SER A 96 -13.27 2.89 3.23
C SER A 96 -12.53 4.22 3.48
N ILE A 97 -11.58 4.57 2.62
CA ILE A 97 -10.83 5.83 2.72
C ILE A 97 -11.75 7.04 2.54
N ALA A 98 -12.58 7.03 1.50
CA ALA A 98 -13.49 8.15 1.20
C ALA A 98 -14.49 8.44 2.33
N ASN A 99 -14.91 7.40 3.08
CA ASN A 99 -15.86 7.52 4.18
C ASN A 99 -15.19 7.56 5.57
N GLY A 100 -13.86 7.57 5.65
CA GLY A 100 -13.14 7.61 6.93
C GLY A 100 -13.24 6.32 7.77
N TYR A 101 -13.54 5.18 7.15
CA TYR A 101 -13.51 3.88 7.83
C TYR A 101 -12.08 3.38 7.95
N ALA A 102 -11.52 3.43 9.16
CA ALA A 102 -10.18 2.99 9.50
C ALA A 102 -10.19 1.60 10.17
N ASP A 103 -10.69 0.58 9.46
CA ASP A 103 -10.91 -0.78 9.99
C ASP A 103 -9.66 -1.68 9.98
N ASN A 104 -8.56 -1.22 9.37
CA ASN A 104 -7.28 -1.92 9.30
C ASN A 104 -6.12 -0.92 9.10
N LEU A 105 -4.88 -1.39 9.14
CA LEU A 105 -3.69 -0.53 9.06
C LEU A 105 -3.60 0.24 7.73
N ILE A 106 -4.00 -0.33 6.59
CA ILE A 106 -3.98 0.37 5.29
C ILE A 106 -4.93 1.57 5.33
N THR A 107 -6.18 1.34 5.71
CA THR A 107 -7.20 2.40 5.74
C THR A 107 -6.89 3.45 6.81
N ARG A 108 -6.35 3.03 7.97
CA ARG A 108 -5.88 3.94 9.00
C ARG A 108 -4.67 4.77 8.55
N ALA A 109 -3.69 4.16 7.89
CA ALA A 109 -2.52 4.87 7.37
C ALA A 109 -2.91 5.88 6.27
N ALA A 110 -3.93 5.56 5.47
CA ALA A 110 -4.48 6.50 4.49
C ALA A 110 -5.18 7.70 5.16
N ASP A 111 -5.98 7.46 6.21
CA ASP A 111 -6.60 8.52 7.02
C ASP A 111 -5.53 9.42 7.67
N VAL A 112 -4.46 8.82 8.21
CA VAL A 112 -3.29 9.54 8.71
C VAL A 112 -2.60 10.35 7.60
N THR A 113 -2.41 9.77 6.42
CA THR A 113 -1.79 10.45 5.29
C THR A 113 -2.59 11.68 4.88
N ILE A 114 -3.92 11.58 4.84
CA ILE A 114 -4.83 12.68 4.51
C ILE A 114 -4.79 13.77 5.58
N LYS A 115 -4.97 13.42 6.87
CA LYS A 115 -5.04 14.41 7.95
C LYS A 115 -3.73 15.18 8.15
N GLU A 116 -2.59 14.54 7.86
CA GLU A 116 -1.26 15.15 7.90
C GLU A 116 -0.90 15.88 6.58
N ARG A 117 -1.83 15.97 5.62
CA ARG A 117 -1.65 16.62 4.31
C ARG A 117 -0.44 16.06 3.52
N ARG A 118 -0.19 14.76 3.66
CA ARG A 118 0.82 14.03 2.89
C ARG A 118 0.24 13.56 1.57
N LYS A 119 1.11 13.19 0.63
CA LYS A 119 0.66 12.73 -0.69
C LYS A 119 0.12 11.31 -0.59
N LEU A 120 -1.16 11.14 -0.93
CA LEU A 120 -1.80 9.82 -1.10
C LEU A 120 -2.05 9.58 -2.60
N ILE A 121 -1.59 8.44 -3.11
CA ILE A 121 -1.81 8.01 -4.50
C ILE A 121 -2.61 6.71 -4.50
N LEU A 122 -3.74 6.69 -5.19
CA LEU A 122 -4.60 5.52 -5.31
C LEU A 122 -4.59 5.01 -6.76
N VAL A 123 -4.03 3.83 -6.98
CA VAL A 123 -4.04 3.17 -8.29
C VAL A 123 -5.29 2.28 -8.37
N VAL A 124 -6.44 2.93 -8.51
CA VAL A 124 -7.74 2.25 -8.53
C VAL A 124 -7.85 1.38 -9.78
N ARG A 125 -8.20 0.10 -9.58
CA ARG A 125 -8.43 -0.85 -10.68
C ARG A 125 -9.85 -1.41 -10.57
N GLU A 126 -10.74 -0.90 -11.40
CA GLU A 126 -12.06 -1.47 -11.65
C GLU A 126 -12.56 -1.05 -13.04
N THR A 127 -13.39 -1.88 -13.68
CA THR A 127 -14.11 -1.49 -14.89
C THR A 127 -15.32 -2.41 -15.14
N PRO A 128 -16.49 -1.87 -15.53
CA PRO A 128 -16.83 -0.45 -15.53
C PRO A 128 -16.91 0.10 -14.09
N PHE A 129 -16.78 1.43 -13.93
CA PHE A 129 -17.16 2.05 -12.66
C PHE A 129 -18.68 2.11 -12.56
N SER A 130 -19.20 1.85 -11.35
CA SER A 130 -20.60 2.09 -11.04
C SER A 130 -20.95 3.58 -11.17
N ALA A 131 -22.22 3.88 -11.49
CA ALA A 131 -22.75 5.24 -11.59
C ALA A 131 -22.93 5.91 -10.22
#